data_AF-A0A348P5T3-F1
#
_entry.id   AF-A0A348P5T3-F1
#
_cell.length_a   1.000
_cell.length_b   1.000
_cell.length_c   1.000
_cell.angle_alpha   90.00
_cell.angle_beta   90.00
_cell.angle_gamma   90.00
#
_symmetry.space_group_name_H-M   'P 1'
#
loop_
_entity.id
_entity.type
_entity.pdbx_description
1 polymer ?
#
loop_
_entity_poly.entity_id
_entity_poly.type
_entity_poly.pdbx_seq_one_letter_code
_entity_poly.pdbx_strand_id
1 'polypeptide(L)'
;MDENRQDEVLNESETIEETEVLSEEELRLKQEMEALARTFQEELDKAKAEEAQLALEKQEAEEEAEILIQELEPETDGENIDDIPEEELCECCGEKRRGTKSNPDSPYCPSCEKALRRYPFDLLSVLLVLIVVGFSFYTCICFADRTELYANSLQAKRYESNAKPASAYTSNAKAIEIMEKNKINGELVYKRAVETMFKLGSTEEISNYEDRFKTWEIKLPHLRKAYDVFKTNEEMTATQDKIYSLVAEIAGNEITNPADLPYDEVMAKLDELENAQIVREPVEVDTENGEEFVTSAYRNSAQTYNTSMINFFRFYFSAVCEKDYETQIKYLEKIKEDTPEYTWLYDSMLGDLYNKTGKDVTEYCDFLLKYNSENPVVYVIKTTSLRIQGKYDEAIELAQKYIDRNDTYAYEFLRQQALCYLMKGEYKNAYDAANSSYGLYGNTLQSVDTLALCSIASNNMSTYDELAKLLEENEVQFSDEVTAYKNGTLTLEDILTKGDFDVQ
;
A
#
# COMPACT_ATOMS: atom_id res chain seq x y z
N MET A 1 -67.57 36.99 0.38
CA MET A 1 -67.69 35.55 0.15
C MET A 1 -66.31 35.00 -0.21
N ASP A 2 -65.38 34.76 0.69
CA ASP A 2 -65.12 35.23 2.05
C ASP A 2 -63.63 34.99 2.31
N GLU A 3 -62.97 35.97 2.93
CA GLU A 3 -61.64 35.86 3.54
C GLU A 3 -61.74 35.29 4.97
N ASN A 4 -60.77 34.47 5.39
CA ASN A 4 -60.10 34.40 6.72
C ASN A 4 -59.46 33.01 6.93
N ARG A 5 -58.15 32.90 7.24
CA ARG A 5 -57.53 32.79 8.60
C ARG A 5 -58.19 31.71 9.48
N GLN A 6 -57.51 30.79 10.16
CA GLN A 6 -56.13 30.68 10.68
C GLN A 6 -55.92 29.25 11.24
N ASP A 7 -54.66 28.77 11.30
CA ASP A 7 -54.01 27.97 12.35
C ASP A 7 -54.60 26.56 12.72
N GLU A 8 -53.90 25.47 13.03
CA GLU A 8 -52.50 25.06 13.25
C GLU A 8 -52.57 23.54 13.64
N VAL A 9 -51.44 22.82 13.65
CA VAL A 9 -51.11 21.64 14.51
C VAL A 9 -51.16 20.18 13.93
N LEU A 10 -49.97 19.52 14.04
CA LEU A 10 -49.57 18.08 14.15
C LEU A 10 -49.69 17.19 12.89
N ASN A 11 -48.59 16.76 12.23
CA ASN A 11 -47.54 15.78 12.61
C ASN A 11 -48.04 14.34 12.72
N GLU A 12 -47.84 13.54 11.66
CA GLU A 12 -47.63 12.09 11.76
C GLU A 12 -46.88 11.60 10.51
N SER A 13 -45.72 11.01 10.76
CA SER A 13 -44.83 10.39 9.79
C SER A 13 -45.37 9.02 9.38
N GLU A 14 -45.78 8.86 8.13
CA GLU A 14 -46.01 7.53 7.54
C GLU A 14 -44.71 7.05 6.87
N THR A 15 -44.02 6.14 7.57
CA THR A 15 -43.01 5.24 7.01
C THR A 15 -43.68 4.31 6.00
N ILE A 16 -43.31 4.43 4.73
CA ILE A 16 -43.62 3.45 3.69
C ILE A 16 -42.64 2.28 3.87
N GLU A 17 -43.15 1.13 4.32
CA GLU A 17 -42.41 -0.14 4.29
C GLU A 17 -42.22 -0.56 2.83
N GLU A 18 -41.00 -0.39 2.30
CA GLU A 18 -40.57 -1.06 1.09
C GLU A 18 -40.46 -2.56 1.36
N THR A 19 -41.40 -3.34 0.82
CA THR A 19 -41.33 -4.80 0.85
C THR A 19 -40.29 -5.26 -0.17
N GLU A 20 -39.08 -5.53 0.31
CA GLU A 20 -37.98 -6.07 -0.49
C GLU A 20 -38.32 -7.49 -0.96
N VAL A 21 -38.56 -7.65 -2.27
CA VAL A 21 -38.85 -8.96 -2.88
C VAL A 21 -37.52 -9.72 -3.01
N LEU A 22 -37.17 -10.46 -1.97
CA LEU A 22 -35.99 -11.33 -1.92
C LEU A 22 -36.08 -12.45 -2.97
N SER A 23 -34.95 -12.77 -3.59
CA SER A 23 -34.85 -13.87 -4.55
C SER A 23 -35.08 -15.23 -3.86
N GLU A 24 -35.50 -16.24 -4.64
CA GLU A 24 -35.85 -17.57 -4.12
C GLU A 24 -34.67 -18.27 -3.40
N GLU A 25 -33.42 -17.95 -3.79
CA GLU A 25 -32.20 -18.42 -3.11
C GLU A 25 -31.93 -17.69 -1.80
N GLU A 26 -32.18 -16.38 -1.71
CA GLU A 26 -32.00 -15.60 -0.47
C GLU A 26 -33.04 -15.95 0.59
N LEU A 27 -34.29 -16.23 0.17
CA LEU A 27 -35.33 -16.71 1.07
C LEU A 27 -34.96 -18.08 1.65
N ARG A 28 -34.39 -18.96 0.82
CA ARG A 28 -33.95 -20.29 1.24
C ARG A 28 -32.75 -20.21 2.19
N LEU A 29 -31.78 -19.35 1.91
CA LEU A 29 -30.63 -19.12 2.80
C LEU A 29 -31.08 -18.56 4.15
N LYS A 30 -32.04 -17.62 4.17
CA LYS A 30 -32.60 -17.08 5.41
C LYS A 30 -33.34 -18.15 6.23
N GLN A 31 -34.11 -19.02 5.58
CA GLN A 31 -34.76 -20.15 6.24
C GLN A 31 -33.76 -21.16 6.80
N GLU A 32 -32.65 -21.43 6.07
CA GLU A 32 -31.57 -22.29 6.54
C GLU A 32 -30.85 -21.67 7.76
N MET A 33 -30.61 -20.36 7.76
CA MET A 33 -30.02 -19.64 8.91
C MET A 33 -30.95 -19.61 10.13
N GLU A 34 -32.26 -19.42 9.94
CA GLU A 34 -33.26 -19.45 11.02
C GLU A 34 -33.46 -20.87 11.57
N ALA A 35 -33.28 -21.91 10.75
CA ALA A 35 -33.26 -23.30 11.20
C ALA A 35 -32.02 -23.57 12.07
N LEU A 36 -30.84 -23.14 11.62
CA LEU A 36 -29.58 -23.27 12.36
C LEU A 36 -29.62 -22.51 13.69
N ALA A 37 -30.18 -21.30 13.72
CA ALA A 37 -30.36 -20.52 14.93
C ALA A 37 -31.27 -21.23 15.94
N ARG A 38 -32.35 -21.87 15.48
CA ARG A 38 -33.22 -22.68 16.35
C ARG A 38 -32.50 -23.89 16.93
N THR A 39 -31.73 -24.62 16.12
CA THR A 39 -30.96 -25.77 16.61
C THR A 39 -29.91 -25.35 17.64
N PHE A 40 -29.24 -24.22 17.44
CA PHE A 40 -28.31 -23.68 18.43
C PHE A 40 -29.00 -23.28 19.72
N GLN A 41 -30.19 -22.67 19.64
CA GLN A 41 -30.95 -22.28 20.82
C GLN A 41 -31.45 -23.51 21.60
N GLU A 42 -31.90 -24.56 20.91
CA GLU A 42 -32.32 -25.83 21.52
C GLU A 42 -31.15 -26.54 22.23
N GLU A 43 -29.97 -26.60 21.61
CA GLU A 43 -28.78 -27.18 22.24
C GLU A 43 -28.27 -26.33 23.42
N LEU A 44 -28.38 -25.00 23.34
CA LEU A 44 -28.06 -24.10 24.45
C LEU A 44 -29.01 -24.30 25.63
N ASP A 45 -30.31 -24.42 25.37
CA ASP A 45 -31.32 -24.62 26.41
C ASP A 45 -31.21 -26.02 27.02
N LYS A 46 -30.84 -27.03 26.23
CA LYS A 46 -30.51 -28.38 26.72
C LYS A 46 -29.26 -28.38 27.61
N ALA A 47 -28.20 -27.68 27.23
CA ALA A 47 -27.00 -27.56 28.05
C ALA A 47 -27.29 -26.84 29.38
N LYS A 48 -28.12 -25.80 29.36
CA LYS A 48 -28.59 -25.13 30.60
C LYS A 48 -29.47 -26.02 31.46
N ALA A 49 -30.32 -26.85 30.85
CA ALA A 49 -31.13 -27.81 31.58
C ALA A 49 -30.28 -28.91 32.24
N GLU A 50 -29.27 -29.42 31.52
CA GLU A 50 -28.29 -30.38 32.07
C GLU A 50 -27.48 -29.75 33.22
N GLU A 51 -27.05 -28.50 33.10
CA GLU A 51 -26.36 -27.78 34.18
C GLU A 51 -27.25 -27.54 35.40
N ALA A 52 -28.52 -27.19 35.19
CA ALA A 52 -29.49 -27.03 36.27
C ALA A 52 -29.81 -28.36 36.97
N GLN A 53 -29.87 -29.46 36.22
CA GLN A 53 -30.09 -30.81 36.77
C GLN A 53 -28.88 -31.26 37.60
N LEU A 54 -27.67 -30.96 37.14
CA LEU A 54 -26.42 -31.24 37.86
C LEU A 54 -26.28 -30.38 39.12
N ALA A 55 -26.81 -29.16 39.12
CA ALA A 55 -26.91 -28.31 40.31
C ALA A 55 -27.92 -28.84 41.35
N LEU A 56 -29.04 -29.40 40.89
CA LEU A 56 -30.04 -30.07 41.73
C LEU A 56 -29.49 -31.36 42.37
N GLU A 57 -28.81 -32.21 41.58
CA GLU A 57 -28.13 -33.41 42.11
C GLU A 57 -27.05 -33.07 43.15
N LYS A 58 -26.39 -31.91 42.99
CA LYS A 58 -25.39 -31.42 43.95
C LYS A 58 -26.03 -30.91 45.24
N GLN A 59 -27.21 -30.32 45.16
CA GLN A 59 -28.01 -29.93 46.35
C GLN A 59 -28.56 -31.15 47.10
N GLU A 60 -29.07 -32.16 46.40
CA GLU A 60 -29.53 -33.41 47.02
C GLU A 60 -28.37 -34.19 47.67
N ALA A 61 -27.19 -34.17 47.05
CA ALA A 61 -25.97 -34.77 47.63
C ALA A 61 -25.43 -34.00 48.85
N GLU A 62 -25.64 -32.68 48.93
CA GLU A 62 -25.28 -31.87 50.11
C GLU A 62 -26.29 -32.05 51.25
N GLU A 63 -27.59 -32.23 50.98
CA GLU A 63 -28.60 -32.57 52.00
C GLU A 63 -28.44 -34.01 52.55
N GLU A 64 -28.04 -35.00 51.72
CA GLU A 64 -27.71 -36.35 52.21
C GLU A 64 -26.41 -36.38 53.03
N ALA A 65 -25.46 -35.49 52.74
CA ALA A 65 -24.21 -35.37 53.50
C ALA A 65 -24.39 -34.70 54.88
N GLU A 66 -25.45 -33.92 55.08
CA GLU A 66 -25.71 -33.21 56.35
C GLU A 66 -26.50 -34.06 57.38
N ILE A 67 -27.12 -35.17 56.96
CA ILE A 67 -27.81 -36.13 57.87
C ILE A 67 -26.84 -37.17 58.48
N LEU A 68 -25.65 -37.36 57.91
CA LEU A 68 -24.72 -38.43 58.31
C LEU A 68 -23.58 -37.97 59.24
N ILE A 69 -23.84 -36.97 60.11
CA ILE A 69 -22.90 -36.56 61.17
C ILE A 69 -23.61 -36.56 62.53
N GLN A 70 -24.00 -37.74 63.01
CA GLN A 70 -24.13 -38.01 64.44
C GLN A 70 -23.94 -39.51 64.68
N GLU A 71 -23.14 -39.82 65.71
CA GLU A 71 -22.76 -41.16 66.23
C GLU A 71 -21.53 -41.83 65.59
N LEU A 72 -20.37 -41.39 66.07
CA LEU A 72 -19.14 -42.20 66.12
C LEU A 72 -18.75 -42.35 67.60
N GLU A 73 -18.84 -43.57 68.12
CA GLU A 73 -18.07 -44.03 69.27
C GLU A 73 -17.39 -45.38 68.98
N PRO A 74 -16.31 -45.72 69.69
CA PRO A 74 -15.17 -46.41 69.09
C PRO A 74 -14.98 -47.85 69.58
N GLU A 75 -14.07 -48.52 68.87
CA GLU A 75 -13.27 -49.71 69.22
C GLU A 75 -14.03 -51.01 69.54
N THR A 76 -13.60 -52.11 68.91
CA THR A 76 -12.70 -53.08 69.57
C THR A 76 -12.45 -54.33 68.70
N ASP A 77 -11.22 -54.81 68.84
CA ASP A 77 -10.79 -56.20 68.86
C ASP A 77 -10.70 -57.02 67.57
N GLY A 78 -9.48 -57.51 67.36
CA GLY A 78 -9.15 -58.48 66.34
C GLY A 78 -9.68 -59.87 66.69
N GLU A 79 -10.03 -60.62 65.65
CA GLU A 79 -10.18 -62.07 65.72
C GLU A 79 -9.56 -62.72 64.48
N ASN A 80 -8.65 -63.64 64.79
CA ASN A 80 -8.41 -64.94 64.18
C ASN A 80 -8.43 -65.10 62.66
N ILE A 81 -7.25 -65.52 62.17
CA ILE A 81 -7.04 -66.18 60.90
C ILE A 81 -7.78 -67.52 60.96
N ASP A 82 -8.97 -67.57 60.36
CA ASP A 82 -9.57 -68.82 59.87
C ASP A 82 -9.06 -69.02 58.44
N ASP A 83 -8.53 -70.21 58.15
CA ASP A 83 -8.03 -70.61 56.84
C ASP A 83 -9.14 -70.45 55.78
N ILE A 84 -9.04 -69.40 54.97
CA ILE A 84 -9.91 -69.17 53.81
C ILE A 84 -9.52 -70.22 52.76
N PRO A 85 -10.47 -71.02 52.22
CA PRO A 85 -10.17 -71.98 51.16
C PRO A 85 -9.49 -71.29 49.97
N GLU A 86 -8.43 -71.89 49.40
CA GLU A 86 -7.66 -71.29 48.30
C GLU A 86 -8.53 -70.83 47.12
N GLU A 87 -9.64 -71.55 46.88
CA GLU A 87 -10.60 -71.23 45.84
C GLU A 87 -11.33 -69.90 46.06
N GLU A 88 -11.42 -69.39 47.29
CA GLU A 88 -12.13 -68.14 47.62
C GLU A 88 -11.21 -66.94 47.85
N LEU A 89 -9.91 -67.09 47.61
CA LEU A 89 -8.94 -66.00 47.71
C LEU A 89 -8.99 -65.10 46.46
N CYS A 90 -8.72 -63.81 46.68
CA CYS A 90 -8.55 -62.81 45.63
C CYS A 90 -7.43 -63.23 44.67
N GLU A 91 -7.73 -63.27 43.37
CA GLU A 91 -6.76 -63.66 42.34
C GLU A 91 -5.56 -62.70 42.23
N CYS A 92 -5.69 -61.47 42.74
CA CYS A 92 -4.64 -60.46 42.66
C CYS A 92 -3.67 -60.48 43.85
N CYS A 93 -4.17 -60.65 45.08
CA CYS A 93 -3.31 -60.58 46.29
C CYS A 93 -3.16 -61.90 47.03
N GLY A 94 -4.00 -62.91 46.77
CA GLY A 94 -3.91 -64.24 47.41
C GLY A 94 -4.15 -64.27 48.92
N GLU A 95 -4.41 -63.12 49.56
CA GLU A 95 -4.47 -63.00 51.03
C GLU A 95 -5.87 -62.70 51.59
N LYS A 96 -6.79 -62.21 50.76
CA LYS A 96 -8.13 -61.74 51.19
C LYS A 96 -9.21 -62.42 50.36
N ARG A 97 -10.40 -62.65 50.94
CA ARG A 97 -11.54 -63.25 50.23
C ARG A 97 -11.93 -62.42 49.00
N ARG A 98 -12.21 -63.09 47.88
CA ARG A 98 -12.73 -62.50 46.64
C ARG A 98 -14.17 -62.01 46.84
N GLY A 99 -14.61 -61.08 46.01
CA GLY A 99 -15.94 -60.47 46.09
C GLY A 99 -15.97 -59.15 46.87
N THR A 100 -16.86 -58.26 46.47
CA THR A 100 -17.10 -56.96 47.14
C THR A 100 -18.56 -56.84 47.56
N LYS A 101 -18.87 -55.94 48.51
CA LYS A 101 -20.27 -55.68 48.93
C LYS A 101 -21.19 -55.31 47.75
N SER A 102 -20.62 -54.74 46.70
CA SER A 102 -21.33 -54.26 45.50
C SER A 102 -21.36 -55.31 44.37
N ASN A 103 -20.37 -56.20 44.32
CA ASN A 103 -20.29 -57.28 43.34
C ASN A 103 -19.75 -58.56 44.02
N PRO A 104 -20.63 -59.43 44.52
CA PRO A 104 -20.25 -60.63 45.25
C PRO A 104 -19.42 -61.63 44.45
N ASP A 105 -19.56 -61.63 43.12
CA ASP A 105 -18.87 -62.56 42.21
C ASP A 105 -17.55 -61.99 41.64
N SER A 106 -17.05 -60.87 42.18
CA SER A 106 -15.80 -60.28 41.71
C SER A 106 -14.60 -61.20 42.01
N PRO A 107 -13.71 -61.48 41.04
CA PRO A 107 -12.51 -62.28 41.25
C PRO A 107 -11.48 -61.58 42.16
N TYR A 108 -11.68 -60.30 42.48
CA TYR A 108 -10.77 -59.49 43.30
C TYR A 108 -11.40 -59.12 44.65
N CYS A 109 -10.56 -58.93 45.67
CA CYS A 109 -11.00 -58.36 46.95
C CYS A 109 -11.25 -56.85 46.82
N PRO A 110 -11.97 -56.22 47.77
CA PRO A 110 -12.32 -54.80 47.70
C PRO A 110 -11.11 -53.87 47.56
N SER A 111 -9.97 -54.19 48.17
CA SER A 111 -8.76 -53.37 48.06
C SER A 111 -8.08 -53.49 46.69
N CYS A 112 -8.02 -54.68 46.12
CA CYS A 112 -7.42 -54.91 44.80
C CYS A 112 -8.30 -54.36 43.68
N GLU A 113 -9.62 -54.50 43.79
CA GLU A 113 -10.56 -53.93 42.83
C GLU A 113 -10.52 -52.40 42.83
N LYS A 114 -10.39 -51.77 44.01
CA LYS A 114 -10.20 -50.32 44.14
C LYS A 114 -8.86 -49.85 43.57
N ALA A 115 -7.82 -50.66 43.68
CA ALA A 115 -6.51 -50.37 43.08
C ALA A 115 -6.54 -50.47 41.55
N LEU A 116 -7.28 -51.43 40.99
CA LEU A 116 -7.49 -51.58 39.53
C LEU A 116 -8.30 -50.43 38.92
N ARG A 117 -9.21 -49.81 39.70
CA ARG A 117 -10.03 -48.67 39.26
C ARG A 117 -9.30 -47.32 39.30
N ARG A 118 -8.04 -47.27 39.76
CA ARG A 118 -7.24 -46.04 39.78
C ARG A 118 -6.81 -45.70 38.35
N TYR A 119 -7.58 -44.86 37.67
CA TYR A 119 -7.21 -44.33 36.35
C TYR A 119 -5.84 -43.64 36.45
N PRO A 120 -4.90 -43.89 35.51
CA PRO A 120 -3.52 -43.38 35.60
C PRO A 120 -3.39 -41.88 35.32
N PHE A 121 -4.50 -41.16 35.10
CA PHE A 121 -4.50 -39.74 34.79
C PHE A 121 -5.08 -38.95 35.97
N ASP A 122 -4.22 -38.17 36.61
CA ASP A 122 -4.63 -37.15 37.58
C ASP A 122 -5.44 -36.05 36.87
N LEU A 123 -6.35 -35.37 37.57
CA LEU A 123 -7.19 -34.29 37.02
C LEU A 123 -6.33 -33.18 36.38
N LEU A 124 -5.13 -32.99 36.93
CA LEU A 124 -4.10 -32.11 36.40
C LEU A 124 -3.64 -32.50 34.98
N SER A 125 -3.50 -33.80 34.70
CA SER A 125 -3.12 -34.31 33.38
C SER A 125 -4.19 -34.03 32.33
N VAL A 126 -5.47 -34.12 32.71
CA VAL A 126 -6.60 -33.80 31.82
C VAL A 126 -6.64 -32.30 31.53
N LEU A 127 -6.46 -31.44 32.55
CA LEU A 127 -6.37 -29.99 32.36
C LEU A 127 -5.20 -29.58 31.46
N LEU A 128 -4.03 -30.20 31.61
CA LEU A 128 -2.88 -29.94 30.74
C LEU A 128 -3.16 -30.29 29.28
N VAL A 129 -3.83 -31.42 29.02
CA VAL A 129 -4.21 -31.80 27.64
C VAL A 129 -5.18 -30.78 27.04
N LEU A 130 -6.18 -30.32 27.80
CA LEU A 130 -7.12 -29.28 27.33
C LEU A 130 -6.41 -27.96 27.04
N ILE A 131 -5.44 -27.56 27.86
CA ILE A 131 -4.61 -26.37 27.61
C ILE A 131 -3.81 -26.53 26.30
N VAL A 132 -3.18 -27.68 26.07
CA VAL A 132 -2.40 -27.94 24.84
C VAL A 132 -3.31 -27.91 23.61
N VAL A 133 -4.49 -28.52 23.69
CA VAL A 133 -5.48 -28.48 22.60
C VAL A 133 -5.94 -27.04 22.36
N GLY A 134 -6.28 -26.30 23.41
CA GLY A 134 -6.66 -24.88 23.31
C GLY A 134 -5.58 -24.00 22.69
N PHE A 135 -4.31 -24.15 23.11
CA PHE A 135 -3.18 -23.46 22.49
C PHE A 135 -3.00 -23.86 21.03
N SER A 136 -3.16 -25.14 20.69
CA SER A 136 -3.05 -25.61 19.29
C SER A 136 -4.12 -24.95 18.42
N PHE A 137 -5.38 -24.93 18.85
CA PHE A 137 -6.46 -24.22 18.15
C PHE A 137 -6.18 -22.71 18.04
N TYR A 138 -5.74 -22.08 19.12
CA TYR A 138 -5.38 -20.66 19.11
C TYR A 138 -4.24 -20.35 18.11
N THR A 139 -3.22 -21.20 18.04
CA THR A 139 -2.14 -21.04 17.06
C THR A 139 -2.62 -21.20 15.62
N CYS A 140 -3.55 -22.12 15.35
CA CYS A 140 -4.16 -22.27 14.02
C CYS A 140 -4.97 -21.03 13.62
N ILE A 141 -5.75 -20.45 14.54
CA ILE A 141 -6.51 -19.22 14.28
C ILE A 141 -5.54 -18.06 14.00
N CYS A 142 -4.55 -17.85 14.88
CA CYS A 142 -3.53 -16.80 14.68
C CYS A 142 -2.75 -16.97 13.37
N PHE A 143 -2.50 -18.20 12.94
CA PHE A 143 -1.84 -18.49 11.66
C PHE A 143 -2.75 -18.19 10.48
N ALA A 144 -4.03 -18.59 10.54
CA ALA A 144 -5.01 -18.31 9.49
C ALA A 144 -5.16 -16.79 9.26
N ASP A 145 -5.31 -16.01 10.34
CA ASP A 145 -5.44 -14.54 10.28
C ASP A 145 -4.21 -13.84 9.68
N ARG A 146 -3.04 -14.46 9.77
CA ARG A 146 -1.76 -13.93 9.27
C ARG A 146 -1.35 -14.48 7.90
N THR A 147 -2.08 -15.47 7.37
CA THR A 147 -1.71 -16.17 6.13
C THR A 147 -1.77 -15.21 4.95
N GLU A 148 -2.81 -14.39 4.86
CA GLU A 148 -2.99 -13.43 3.76
C GLU A 148 -1.92 -12.32 3.79
N LEU A 149 -1.61 -11.81 4.99
CA LEU A 149 -0.51 -10.86 5.21
C LEU A 149 0.83 -11.44 4.74
N TYR A 150 1.13 -12.67 5.12
CA TYR A 150 2.35 -13.37 4.71
C TYR A 150 2.40 -13.61 3.20
N ALA A 151 1.28 -14.00 2.59
CA ALA A 151 1.17 -14.23 1.15
C ALA A 151 1.45 -12.95 0.35
N ASN A 152 0.80 -11.83 0.70
CA ASN A 152 1.03 -10.54 0.04
C ASN A 152 2.47 -10.04 0.25
N SER A 153 3.00 -10.16 1.47
CA SER A 153 4.38 -9.79 1.78
C SER A 153 5.42 -10.60 1.00
N LEU A 154 5.15 -11.90 0.78
CA LEU A 154 6.00 -12.77 -0.04
C LEU A 154 5.88 -12.43 -1.52
N GLN A 155 4.67 -12.10 -1.98
CA GLN A 155 4.43 -11.69 -3.35
C GLN A 155 5.14 -10.38 -3.70
N ALA A 156 5.08 -9.37 -2.82
CA ALA A 156 5.83 -8.12 -2.98
C ALA A 156 7.33 -8.38 -3.15
N LYS A 157 7.91 -9.23 -2.29
CA LYS A 157 9.33 -9.62 -2.40
C LYS A 157 9.65 -10.34 -3.72
N ARG A 158 8.74 -11.17 -4.23
CA ARG A 158 8.90 -11.81 -5.54
C ARG A 158 8.88 -10.77 -6.66
N TYR A 159 7.98 -9.79 -6.60
CA TYR A 159 7.94 -8.72 -7.59
C TYR A 159 9.22 -7.87 -7.55
N GLU A 160 9.70 -7.47 -6.37
CA GLU A 160 10.97 -6.77 -6.23
C GLU A 160 12.15 -7.55 -6.84
N SER A 161 12.20 -8.87 -6.61
CA SER A 161 13.27 -9.71 -7.17
C SER A 161 13.24 -9.83 -8.70
N ASN A 162 12.10 -9.50 -9.32
CA ASN A 162 11.92 -9.48 -10.77
C ASN A 162 11.92 -8.05 -11.33
N ALA A 163 12.41 -7.05 -10.59
CA ALA A 163 12.40 -5.64 -10.98
C ALA A 163 10.98 -5.12 -11.31
N LYS A 164 9.98 -5.50 -10.51
CA LYS A 164 8.58 -5.08 -10.68
C LYS A 164 8.11 -4.21 -9.50
N PRO A 165 8.63 -2.98 -9.35
CA PRO A 165 8.34 -2.14 -8.19
C PRO A 165 6.87 -1.70 -8.12
N ALA A 166 6.17 -1.49 -9.24
CA ALA A 166 4.75 -1.10 -9.23
C ALA A 166 3.85 -2.24 -8.74
N SER A 167 4.10 -3.47 -9.22
CA SER A 167 3.44 -4.66 -8.69
C SER A 167 3.79 -4.91 -7.21
N ALA A 168 5.05 -4.68 -6.81
CA ALA A 168 5.46 -4.79 -5.41
C ALA A 168 4.75 -3.77 -4.52
N TYR A 169 4.59 -2.53 -4.98
CA TYR A 169 3.86 -1.47 -4.28
C TYR A 169 2.43 -1.90 -4.00
N THR A 170 1.73 -2.40 -5.03
CA THR A 170 0.34 -2.88 -4.89
C THR A 170 0.23 -4.02 -3.87
N SER A 171 1.15 -4.99 -3.90
CA SER A 171 1.17 -6.08 -2.91
C SER A 171 1.52 -5.60 -1.50
N ASN A 172 2.43 -4.63 -1.37
CA ASN A 172 2.77 -4.02 -0.07
C ASN A 172 1.59 -3.23 0.50
N ALA A 173 0.86 -2.48 -0.32
CA ALA A 173 -0.33 -1.74 0.10
C ALA A 173 -1.41 -2.68 0.67
N LYS A 174 -1.70 -3.79 -0.02
CA LYS A 174 -2.62 -4.83 0.49
C LYS A 174 -2.13 -5.45 1.79
N ALA A 175 -0.83 -5.73 1.90
CA ALA A 175 -0.24 -6.24 3.13
C ALA A 175 -0.42 -5.25 4.30
N ILE A 176 -0.21 -3.95 4.07
CA ILE A 176 -0.43 -2.91 5.07
C ILE A 176 -1.89 -2.85 5.50
N GLU A 177 -2.83 -2.84 4.55
CA GLU A 177 -4.27 -2.78 4.83
C GLU A 177 -4.71 -3.93 5.76
N ILE A 178 -4.30 -5.16 5.44
CA ILE A 178 -4.62 -6.35 6.26
C ILE A 178 -3.97 -6.24 7.64
N MET A 179 -2.70 -5.82 7.69
CA MET A 179 -1.95 -5.67 8.93
C MET A 179 -2.60 -4.65 9.87
N GLU A 180 -2.99 -3.49 9.36
CA GLU A 180 -3.65 -2.42 10.13
C GLU A 180 -5.05 -2.83 10.57
N LYS A 181 -5.85 -3.40 9.67
CA LYS A 181 -7.20 -3.91 9.96
C LYS A 181 -7.20 -4.91 11.12
N ASN A 182 -6.22 -5.82 11.12
CA ASN A 182 -6.10 -6.89 12.12
C ASN A 182 -5.23 -6.50 13.33
N LYS A 183 -4.75 -5.24 13.41
CA LYS A 183 -3.87 -4.73 14.48
C LYS A 183 -2.64 -5.62 14.71
N ILE A 184 -2.07 -6.14 13.62
CA ILE A 184 -0.86 -6.98 13.65
C ILE A 184 0.36 -6.06 13.67
N ASN A 185 1.31 -6.29 14.57
CA ASN A 185 2.61 -5.60 14.51
C ASN A 185 3.46 -6.20 13.37
N GLY A 186 3.88 -5.37 12.40
CA GLY A 186 4.64 -5.79 11.24
C GLY A 186 5.52 -4.69 10.64
N GLU A 187 6.45 -4.14 11.43
CA GLU A 187 7.43 -3.11 11.01
C GLU A 187 8.19 -3.46 9.70
N LEU A 188 8.46 -4.75 9.46
CA LEU A 188 9.11 -5.20 8.23
C LEU A 188 8.27 -5.01 6.96
N VAL A 189 6.94 -4.93 7.09
CA VAL A 189 6.03 -4.64 5.98
C VAL A 189 6.16 -3.16 5.61
N TYR A 190 6.09 -2.26 6.58
CA TYR A 190 6.33 -0.83 6.36
C TYR A 190 7.70 -0.55 5.76
N LYS A 191 8.75 -1.22 6.25
CA LYS A 191 10.10 -1.10 5.67
C LYS A 191 10.10 -1.38 4.17
N ARG A 192 9.48 -2.49 3.73
CA ARG A 192 9.46 -2.89 2.32
C ARG A 192 8.62 -1.92 1.48
N ALA A 193 7.51 -1.45 2.04
CA ALA A 193 6.68 -0.45 1.39
C ALA A 193 7.46 0.84 1.13
N VAL A 194 8.14 1.39 2.14
CA VAL A 194 8.97 2.59 2.03
C VAL A 194 10.11 2.39 1.02
N GLU A 195 10.82 1.25 1.06
CA GLU A 195 11.86 0.93 0.06
C GLU A 195 11.29 0.84 -1.37
N THR A 196 10.05 0.38 -1.53
CA THR A 196 9.40 0.26 -2.84
C THR A 196 8.90 1.61 -3.35
N MET A 197 8.29 2.42 -2.48
CA MET A 197 7.87 3.79 -2.78
C MET A 197 9.04 4.64 -3.26
N PHE A 198 10.18 4.53 -2.58
CA PHE A 198 11.38 5.27 -2.95
C PHE A 198 11.91 4.89 -4.34
N LYS A 199 11.80 3.61 -4.75
CA LYS A 199 12.14 3.17 -6.11
C LYS A 199 11.20 3.71 -7.18
N LEU A 200 9.97 4.07 -6.80
CA LEU A 200 8.96 4.66 -7.67
C LEU A 200 9.00 6.20 -7.66
N GLY A 201 9.85 6.81 -6.82
CA GLY A 201 9.90 8.27 -6.66
C GLY A 201 8.74 8.85 -5.85
N SER A 202 7.97 8.02 -5.13
CA SER A 202 6.85 8.45 -4.28
C SER A 202 7.34 9.06 -2.95
N THR A 203 8.14 10.13 -3.03
CA THR A 203 8.83 10.77 -1.89
C THR A 203 7.87 11.37 -0.86
N GLU A 204 6.72 11.89 -1.29
CA GLU A 204 5.68 12.43 -0.40
C GLU A 204 4.99 11.35 0.42
N GLU A 205 4.66 10.21 -0.21
CA GLU A 205 3.99 9.10 0.48
C GLU A 205 4.87 8.45 1.55
N ILE A 206 6.20 8.50 1.38
CA ILE A 206 7.16 7.95 2.34
C ILE A 206 7.00 8.63 3.70
N SER A 207 6.84 9.95 3.74
CA SER A 207 6.74 10.71 5.00
C SER A 207 5.57 10.26 5.88
N ASN A 208 4.49 9.75 5.29
CA ASN A 208 3.34 9.19 6.02
C ASN A 208 3.69 7.96 6.89
N TYR A 209 4.86 7.35 6.68
CA TYR A 209 5.32 6.17 7.41
C TYR A 209 6.36 6.47 8.49
N GLU A 210 6.82 7.71 8.65
CA GLU A 210 7.85 8.07 9.64
C GLU A 210 7.41 7.79 11.08
N ASP A 211 6.15 8.09 11.40
CA ASP A 211 5.55 7.84 12.71
C ASP A 211 5.36 6.35 13.03
N ARG A 212 5.50 5.47 12.02
CA ARG A 212 5.41 4.01 12.21
C ARG A 212 6.69 3.42 12.78
N PHE A 213 7.79 4.18 12.80
CA PHE A 213 9.08 3.73 13.30
C PHE A 213 9.53 4.56 14.49
N LYS A 214 10.05 3.90 15.53
CA LYS A 214 10.73 4.64 16.60
C LYS A 214 12.14 5.05 16.17
N THR A 215 12.58 6.23 16.62
CA THR A 215 13.92 6.76 16.31
C THR A 215 15.07 5.78 16.64
N TRP A 216 14.93 4.98 17.70
CA TRP A 216 15.95 3.98 18.05
C TRP A 216 15.78 2.65 17.28
N GLU A 217 14.55 2.25 16.98
CA GLU A 217 14.23 1.01 16.24
C GLU A 217 14.76 1.08 14.82
N ILE A 218 14.61 2.23 14.17
CA ILE A 218 15.02 2.37 12.77
C ILE A 218 16.54 2.26 12.56
N LYS A 219 17.32 2.49 13.61
CA LYS A 219 18.78 2.30 13.62
C LYS A 219 19.20 0.83 13.71
N LEU A 220 18.25 -0.09 13.95
CA LEU A 220 18.54 -1.52 13.98
C LEU A 220 18.99 -2.02 12.60
N PRO A 221 19.90 -3.01 12.52
CA PRO A 221 20.46 -3.47 11.24
C PRO A 221 19.41 -3.91 10.20
N HIS A 222 18.28 -4.44 10.65
CA HIS A 222 17.21 -4.90 9.77
C HIS A 222 16.27 -3.78 9.32
N LEU A 223 16.33 -2.57 9.89
CA LEU A 223 15.57 -1.38 9.48
C LEU A 223 16.44 -0.28 8.85
N ARG A 224 17.77 -0.43 8.90
CA ARG A 224 18.75 0.55 8.39
C ARG A 224 18.46 1.09 7.00
N LYS A 225 17.98 0.25 6.06
CA LYS A 225 17.63 0.70 4.72
C LYS A 225 16.44 1.68 4.70
N ALA A 226 15.44 1.46 5.55
CA ALA A 226 14.34 2.42 5.69
C ALA A 226 14.86 3.74 6.30
N TYR A 227 15.76 3.67 7.28
CA TYR A 227 16.44 4.86 7.80
C TYR A 227 17.19 5.62 6.71
N ASP A 228 17.96 4.92 5.87
CA ASP A 228 18.70 5.53 4.76
C ASP A 228 17.73 6.19 3.76
N VAL A 229 16.57 5.58 3.48
CA VAL A 229 15.51 6.16 2.63
C VAL A 229 14.92 7.43 3.24
N PHE A 230 14.49 7.41 4.52
CA PHE A 230 13.96 8.62 5.17
C PHE A 230 14.98 9.74 5.21
N LYS A 231 16.21 9.44 5.62
CA LYS A 231 17.31 10.42 5.62
C LYS A 231 17.51 11.01 4.23
N THR A 232 17.55 10.19 3.18
CA THR A 232 17.71 10.65 1.80
C THR A 232 16.54 11.52 1.36
N ASN A 233 15.30 11.13 1.69
CA ASN A 233 14.09 11.88 1.39
C ASN A 233 14.15 13.29 2.00
N GLU A 234 14.55 13.37 3.27
CA GLU A 234 14.73 14.63 3.99
C GLU A 234 15.85 15.49 3.40
N GLU A 235 16.96 14.88 2.98
CA GLU A 235 18.04 15.60 2.28
C GLU A 235 17.54 16.17 0.95
N MET A 236 16.72 15.43 0.20
CA MET A 236 16.12 15.90 -1.05
C MET A 236 15.17 17.09 -0.81
N THR A 237 14.24 16.98 0.16
CA THR A 237 13.31 18.07 0.51
C THR A 237 14.07 19.31 0.99
N ALA A 238 15.04 19.15 1.90
CA ALA A 238 15.84 20.28 2.39
C ALA A 238 16.65 20.95 1.27
N THR A 239 17.10 20.17 0.28
CA THR A 239 17.79 20.71 -0.91
C THR A 239 16.86 21.51 -1.78
N GLN A 240 15.67 20.97 -2.07
CA GLN A 240 14.63 21.67 -2.82
C GLN A 240 14.25 23.00 -2.16
N ASP A 241 13.93 22.99 -0.86
CA ASP A 241 13.56 24.19 -0.11
C ASP A 241 14.68 25.24 -0.14
N LYS A 242 15.93 24.80 0.05
CA LYS A 242 17.06 25.73 0.04
C LYS A 242 17.29 26.33 -1.33
N ILE A 243 17.16 25.55 -2.40
CA ILE A 243 17.31 26.03 -3.78
C ILE A 243 16.20 27.02 -4.12
N TYR A 244 14.95 26.74 -3.75
CA TYR A 244 13.85 27.69 -3.95
C TYR A 244 14.09 29.02 -3.22
N SER A 245 14.58 28.98 -1.98
CA SER A 245 14.99 30.19 -1.26
C SER A 245 16.10 30.96 -1.99
N LEU A 246 17.14 30.28 -2.47
CA LEU A 246 18.25 30.93 -3.20
C LEU A 246 17.79 31.54 -4.51
N VAL A 247 16.95 30.84 -5.26
CA VAL A 247 16.42 31.35 -6.54
C VAL A 247 15.51 32.55 -6.31
N ALA A 248 14.67 32.53 -5.28
CA ALA A 248 13.85 33.69 -4.92
C ALA A 248 14.71 34.91 -4.55
N GLU A 249 15.85 34.71 -3.88
CA GLU A 249 16.81 35.77 -3.56
C GLU A 249 17.50 36.33 -4.81
N ILE A 250 17.88 35.48 -5.77
CA ILE A 250 18.56 35.89 -7.01
C ILE A 250 17.57 36.54 -7.99
N ALA A 251 16.42 35.92 -8.21
CA ALA A 251 15.43 36.36 -9.17
C ALA A 251 14.70 37.64 -8.71
N GLY A 252 14.51 37.81 -7.40
CA GLY A 252 13.62 38.84 -6.88
C GLY A 252 12.19 38.69 -7.42
N ASN A 253 11.39 39.76 -7.33
CA ASN A 253 10.00 39.78 -7.82
C ASN A 253 9.87 40.25 -9.28
N GLU A 254 10.97 40.45 -10.00
CA GLU A 254 10.98 41.17 -11.30
C GLU A 254 11.22 40.28 -12.52
N ILE A 255 11.52 38.99 -12.35
CA ILE A 255 11.68 38.06 -13.48
C ILE A 255 10.30 37.64 -13.99
N THR A 256 9.95 38.12 -15.18
CA THR A 256 8.72 37.74 -15.89
C THR A 256 8.95 36.62 -16.90
N ASN A 257 10.16 36.48 -17.44
CA ASN A 257 10.53 35.40 -18.34
C ASN A 257 11.55 34.47 -17.64
N PRO A 258 11.24 33.18 -17.44
CA PRO A 258 12.15 32.22 -16.85
C PRO A 258 13.55 32.15 -17.52
N ALA A 259 13.65 32.42 -18.82
CA ALA A 259 14.92 32.43 -19.56
C ALA A 259 15.87 33.58 -19.14
N ASP A 260 15.34 34.64 -18.51
CA ASP A 260 16.12 35.79 -18.03
C ASP A 260 16.78 35.54 -16.66
N LEU A 261 16.59 34.34 -16.07
CA LEU A 261 17.23 33.95 -14.83
C LEU A 261 18.77 34.08 -14.93
N PRO A 262 19.45 34.70 -13.93
CA PRO A 262 20.91 34.79 -13.89
C PRO A 262 21.60 33.41 -13.77
N TYR A 263 21.69 32.68 -14.87
CA TYR A 263 22.12 31.28 -14.91
C TYR A 263 23.45 31.03 -14.20
N ASP A 264 24.48 31.84 -14.51
CA ASP A 264 25.81 31.65 -13.93
C ASP A 264 25.84 31.90 -12.41
N GLU A 265 25.01 32.83 -11.92
CA GLU A 265 24.89 33.10 -10.49
C GLU A 265 24.15 31.96 -9.76
N VAL A 266 23.07 31.45 -10.36
CA VAL A 266 22.37 30.27 -9.84
C VAL A 266 23.30 29.06 -9.80
N MET A 267 24.05 28.79 -10.87
CA MET A 267 25.01 27.67 -10.90
C MET A 267 26.09 27.83 -9.81
N ALA A 268 26.63 29.03 -9.62
CA ALA A 268 27.61 29.28 -8.56
C ALA A 268 27.02 29.02 -7.16
N LYS A 269 25.75 29.36 -6.92
CA LYS A 269 25.05 29.05 -5.66
C LYS A 269 24.78 27.57 -5.46
N LEU A 270 24.48 26.83 -6.54
CA LEU A 270 24.37 25.38 -6.49
C LEU A 270 25.71 24.70 -6.17
N ASP A 271 26.82 25.23 -6.70
CA ASP A 271 28.17 24.74 -6.37
C ASP A 271 28.53 24.97 -4.89
N GLU A 272 28.15 26.12 -4.32
CA GLU A 272 28.31 26.40 -2.88
C GLU A 272 27.54 25.39 -2.00
N LEU A 273 26.36 24.94 -2.45
CA LEU A 273 25.52 24.00 -1.70
C LEU A 273 26.09 22.58 -1.61
N GLU A 274 26.85 22.11 -2.60
CA GLU A 274 27.37 20.72 -2.61
C GLU A 274 28.18 20.37 -1.36
N ASN A 275 28.84 21.37 -0.75
CA ASN A 275 29.68 21.18 0.43
C ASN A 275 29.07 21.77 1.70
N ALA A 276 27.87 22.35 1.61
CA ALA A 276 27.22 23.02 2.72
C ALA A 276 26.56 22.02 3.69
N GLN A 277 26.52 22.39 4.96
CA GLN A 277 25.80 21.66 6.00
C GLN A 277 24.43 22.28 6.22
N ILE A 278 23.44 21.44 6.51
CA ILE A 278 22.10 21.91 6.87
C ILE A 278 22.17 22.51 8.28
N VAL A 279 21.91 23.82 8.38
CA VAL A 279 21.76 24.51 9.67
C VAL A 279 20.30 24.46 10.08
N ARG A 280 20.01 23.89 11.26
CA ARG A 280 18.66 23.85 11.82
C ARG A 280 18.58 24.68 13.09
N GLU A 281 17.49 25.41 13.23
CA GLU A 281 17.11 25.95 14.53
C GLU A 281 16.73 24.78 15.46
N PRO A 282 17.13 24.83 16.74
CA PRO A 282 16.76 23.79 17.70
C PRO A 282 15.23 23.75 17.83
N VAL A 283 14.66 22.55 17.72
CA VAL A 283 13.21 22.31 17.87
C VAL A 283 12.79 22.70 19.29
N GLU A 284 11.81 23.59 19.43
CA GLU A 284 11.14 23.84 20.71
C GLU A 284 10.45 22.55 21.17
N VAL A 285 10.86 22.03 22.32
CA VAL A 285 10.21 20.90 22.96
C VAL A 285 8.91 21.43 23.56
N ASP A 286 7.77 21.01 23.01
CA ASP A 286 6.46 21.38 23.53
C ASP A 286 6.28 20.75 24.92
N THR A 287 6.40 21.57 25.96
CA THR A 287 6.22 21.14 27.36
C THR A 287 4.82 21.51 27.83
N GLU A 288 3.81 20.75 27.44
CA GLU A 288 2.55 20.73 28.20
C GLU A 288 2.73 19.83 29.44
N ASN A 289 2.58 20.41 30.64
CA ASN A 289 2.51 19.74 31.95
C ASN A 289 3.80 19.14 32.57
N GLY A 290 5.00 19.44 32.05
CA GLY A 290 6.26 19.04 32.71
C GLY A 290 6.61 17.55 32.57
N GLU A 291 5.89 16.82 31.71
CA GLU A 291 6.34 15.54 31.17
C GLU A 291 6.98 15.81 29.81
N GLU A 292 8.23 15.36 29.60
CA GLU A 292 8.85 15.35 28.28
C GLU A 292 8.04 14.43 27.37
N PHE A 293 7.15 14.97 26.53
CA PHE A 293 6.65 14.25 25.37
C PHE A 293 7.76 14.15 24.33
N VAL A 294 8.67 13.19 24.52
CA VAL A 294 9.47 12.69 23.41
C VAL A 294 8.50 11.98 22.48
N THR A 295 8.03 12.66 21.43
CA THR A 295 7.38 11.99 20.31
C THR A 295 8.31 10.86 19.87
N SER A 296 7.87 9.61 20.06
CA SER A 296 8.70 8.43 19.84
C SER A 296 9.02 8.18 18.36
N ALA A 297 8.36 8.92 17.47
CA ALA A 297 8.53 8.90 16.02
C ALA A 297 9.97 9.19 15.59
N TYR A 298 10.32 8.75 14.37
CA TYR A 298 11.55 9.17 13.70
C TYR A 298 11.68 10.70 13.70
N ARG A 299 12.88 11.21 14.01
CA ARG A 299 13.18 12.65 13.95
C ARG A 299 14.32 12.91 12.99
N ASN A 300 14.14 13.98 12.24
CA ASN A 300 14.92 14.32 11.06
C ASN A 300 16.43 14.28 11.27
N SER A 301 17.14 13.57 10.37
CA SER A 301 18.56 13.27 10.50
C SER A 301 19.45 13.75 9.35
N ALA A 302 18.87 14.45 8.36
CA ALA A 302 19.64 15.04 7.27
C ALA A 302 20.63 16.12 7.77
N GLN A 303 21.89 16.00 7.35
CA GLN A 303 22.99 16.92 7.73
C GLN A 303 23.59 17.64 6.51
N THR A 304 23.35 17.12 5.32
CA THR A 304 23.94 17.56 4.05
C THR A 304 22.87 17.71 2.99
N TYR A 305 23.11 18.55 2.00
CA TYR A 305 22.25 18.62 0.82
C TYR A 305 22.49 17.44 -0.12
N ASN A 306 21.43 17.00 -0.81
CA ASN A 306 21.45 15.85 -1.70
C ASN A 306 22.06 16.23 -3.06
N THR A 307 23.21 15.66 -3.40
CA THR A 307 23.94 15.98 -4.64
C THR A 307 23.17 15.62 -5.91
N SER A 308 22.38 14.53 -5.89
CA SER A 308 21.56 14.15 -7.04
C SER A 308 20.46 15.18 -7.30
N MET A 309 19.83 15.68 -6.23
CA MET A 309 18.84 16.75 -6.33
C MET A 309 19.47 18.08 -6.78
N ILE A 310 20.68 18.42 -6.31
CA ILE A 310 21.42 19.60 -6.81
C ILE A 310 21.63 19.48 -8.33
N ASN A 311 22.09 18.32 -8.82
CA ASN A 311 22.30 18.12 -10.26
C ASN A 311 20.99 18.11 -11.04
N PHE A 312 19.90 17.62 -10.46
CA PHE A 312 18.57 17.74 -11.05
C PHE A 312 18.18 19.21 -11.25
N PHE A 313 18.43 20.06 -10.26
CA PHE A 313 18.20 21.50 -10.40
C PHE A 313 19.15 22.18 -11.39
N ARG A 314 20.41 21.73 -11.49
CA ARG A 314 21.31 22.20 -12.56
C ARG A 314 20.75 21.89 -13.95
N PHE A 315 20.24 20.67 -14.14
CA PHE A 315 19.49 20.30 -15.34
C PHE A 315 18.29 21.22 -15.54
N TYR A 316 17.42 21.35 -14.54
CA TYR A 316 16.19 22.15 -14.62
C TYR A 316 16.47 23.60 -15.04
N PHE A 317 17.40 24.29 -14.37
CA PHE A 317 17.74 25.67 -14.74
C PHE A 317 18.47 25.76 -16.09
N SER A 318 19.23 24.73 -16.47
CA SER A 318 19.82 24.71 -17.82
C SER A 318 18.77 24.57 -18.91
N ALA A 319 17.68 23.83 -18.67
CA ALA A 319 16.55 23.73 -19.59
C ALA A 319 15.76 25.05 -19.64
N VAL A 320 15.41 25.61 -18.48
CA VAL A 320 14.68 26.88 -18.37
C VAL A 320 15.43 28.05 -19.01
N CYS A 321 16.77 28.07 -18.89
CA CYS A 321 17.61 29.10 -19.51
C CYS A 321 18.08 28.73 -20.93
N GLU A 322 17.41 27.79 -21.59
CA GLU A 322 17.63 27.36 -22.98
C GLU A 322 19.10 27.05 -23.30
N LYS A 323 19.82 26.43 -22.35
CA LYS A 323 21.17 25.93 -22.61
C LYS A 323 21.11 24.74 -23.55
N ASP A 324 22.20 24.52 -24.27
CA ASP A 324 22.29 23.43 -25.23
C ASP A 324 22.06 22.05 -24.57
N TYR A 325 21.53 21.10 -25.34
CA TYR A 325 21.19 19.78 -24.81
C TYR A 325 22.38 19.01 -24.23
N GLU A 326 23.62 19.21 -24.70
CA GLU A 326 24.77 18.53 -24.11
C GLU A 326 25.08 19.07 -22.70
N THR A 327 24.92 20.38 -22.48
CA THR A 327 24.97 20.96 -21.13
C THR A 327 23.88 20.36 -20.22
N GLN A 328 22.65 20.21 -20.71
CA GLN A 328 21.55 19.60 -19.95
C GLN A 328 21.82 18.13 -19.62
N ILE A 329 22.26 17.35 -20.62
CA ILE A 329 22.58 15.92 -20.49
C ILE A 329 23.66 15.68 -19.45
N LYS A 330 24.72 16.50 -19.41
CA LYS A 330 25.83 16.37 -18.46
C LYS A 330 25.36 16.24 -17.02
N TYR A 331 24.34 17.02 -16.62
CA TYR A 331 23.84 16.99 -15.25
C TYR A 331 23.02 15.73 -14.95
N LEU A 332 22.18 15.27 -15.89
CA LEU A 332 21.41 14.04 -15.72
C LEU A 332 22.30 12.78 -15.80
N GLU A 333 23.31 12.76 -16.67
CA GLU A 333 24.32 11.69 -16.71
C GLU A 333 25.07 11.59 -15.39
N LYS A 334 25.41 12.73 -14.77
CA LYS A 334 26.03 12.75 -13.44
C LYS A 334 25.13 12.11 -12.37
N ILE A 335 23.82 12.38 -12.37
CA ILE A 335 22.86 11.71 -11.46
C ILE A 335 22.86 10.19 -11.70
N LYS A 336 22.82 9.78 -12.98
CA LYS A 336 22.84 8.36 -13.36
C LYS A 336 24.14 7.66 -12.95
N GLU A 337 25.28 8.34 -13.00
CA GLU A 337 26.58 7.81 -12.58
C GLU A 337 26.68 7.68 -11.06
N ASP A 338 26.30 8.73 -10.33
CA ASP A 338 26.44 8.80 -8.87
C ASP A 338 25.35 7.98 -8.14
N THR A 339 24.13 7.94 -8.68
CA THR A 339 22.94 7.29 -8.11
C THR A 339 22.08 6.60 -9.18
N PRO A 340 22.55 5.50 -9.77
CA PRO A 340 21.87 4.84 -10.90
C PRO A 340 20.46 4.34 -10.55
N GLU A 341 20.16 4.05 -9.29
CA GLU A 341 18.85 3.60 -8.82
C GLU A 341 17.78 4.70 -8.78
N TYR A 342 18.13 5.98 -8.89
CA TYR A 342 17.16 7.09 -8.91
C TYR A 342 16.59 7.31 -10.30
N THR A 343 16.22 6.23 -10.99
CA THR A 343 15.72 6.32 -12.37
C THR A 343 14.52 7.27 -12.46
N TRP A 344 13.65 7.29 -11.45
CA TRP A 344 12.52 8.23 -11.37
C TRP A 344 12.91 9.72 -11.42
N LEU A 345 14.16 10.07 -11.09
CA LEU A 345 14.64 11.45 -11.08
C LEU A 345 15.14 11.92 -12.46
N TYR A 346 15.56 11.00 -13.33
CA TYR A 346 16.21 11.36 -14.61
C TYR A 346 15.71 10.57 -15.83
N ASP A 347 14.89 9.54 -15.65
CA ASP A 347 14.64 8.53 -16.70
C ASP A 347 14.06 9.13 -17.99
N SER A 348 12.95 9.83 -17.86
CA SER A 348 12.21 10.46 -18.94
C SER A 348 13.03 11.58 -19.60
N MET A 349 13.55 12.51 -18.79
CA MET A 349 14.26 13.71 -19.27
C MET A 349 15.55 13.36 -20.02
N LEU A 350 16.35 12.42 -19.49
CA LEU A 350 17.58 11.99 -20.16
C LEU A 350 17.26 11.21 -21.44
N GLY A 351 16.19 10.41 -21.43
CA GLY A 351 15.74 9.70 -22.63
C GLY A 351 15.28 10.63 -23.75
N ASP A 352 14.55 11.68 -23.41
CA ASP A 352 14.13 12.73 -24.35
C ASP A 352 15.34 13.47 -24.94
N LEU A 353 16.29 13.90 -24.09
CA LEU A 353 17.50 14.58 -24.55
C LEU A 353 18.39 13.69 -25.43
N TYR A 354 18.51 12.40 -25.12
CA TYR A 354 19.21 11.44 -26.00
C TYR A 354 18.55 11.35 -27.36
N ASN A 355 17.22 11.27 -27.40
CA ASN A 355 16.47 11.29 -28.65
C ASN A 355 16.70 12.58 -29.46
N LYS A 356 16.61 13.75 -28.80
CA LYS A 356 16.85 15.08 -29.41
C LYS A 356 18.28 15.27 -29.94
N THR A 357 19.26 14.63 -29.31
CA THR A 357 20.67 14.67 -29.74
C THR A 357 21.05 13.54 -30.70
N GLY A 358 20.10 12.66 -31.05
CA GLY A 358 20.34 11.51 -31.94
C GLY A 358 21.19 10.40 -31.33
N LYS A 359 21.36 10.37 -30.00
CA LYS A 359 22.02 9.27 -29.28
C LYS A 359 21.15 8.01 -29.35
N ASP A 360 21.78 6.84 -29.45
CA ASP A 360 21.07 5.56 -29.41
C ASP A 360 20.54 5.30 -27.99
N VAL A 361 19.22 5.23 -27.86
CA VAL A 361 18.53 5.02 -26.59
C VAL A 361 18.45 3.55 -26.18
N THR A 362 18.89 2.60 -27.01
CA THR A 362 18.70 1.16 -26.77
C THR A 362 19.34 0.70 -25.45
N GLU A 363 20.62 0.98 -25.26
CA GLU A 363 21.33 0.60 -24.02
C GLU A 363 20.74 1.29 -22.79
N TYR A 364 20.29 2.53 -22.95
CA TYR A 364 19.67 3.31 -21.90
C TYR A 364 18.31 2.74 -21.49
N CYS A 365 17.46 2.40 -22.45
CA CYS A 365 16.20 1.72 -22.22
C CYS A 365 16.39 0.36 -21.53
N ASP A 366 17.38 -0.43 -21.95
CA ASP A 366 17.70 -1.71 -21.32
C ASP A 366 18.22 -1.53 -19.89
N PHE A 367 18.95 -0.44 -19.63
CA PHE A 367 19.36 -0.05 -18.30
C PHE A 367 18.15 0.28 -17.41
N LEU A 368 17.20 1.09 -17.87
CA LEU A 368 16.00 1.46 -17.11
C LEU A 368 15.15 0.22 -16.75
N LEU A 369 15.00 -0.73 -17.68
CA LEU A 369 14.24 -1.97 -17.45
C LEU A 369 14.87 -2.90 -16.41
N LYS A 370 16.19 -2.78 -16.12
CA LYS A 370 16.83 -3.54 -15.04
C LYS A 370 16.38 -3.06 -13.65
N TYR A 371 16.07 -1.78 -13.51
CA TYR A 371 15.60 -1.20 -12.25
C TYR A 371 14.08 -1.27 -12.13
N ASN A 372 13.38 -1.05 -13.24
CA ASN A 372 11.93 -1.14 -13.32
C ASN A 372 11.49 -1.74 -14.66
N SER A 373 11.25 -3.05 -14.66
CA SER A 373 10.75 -3.81 -15.82
C SER A 373 9.32 -3.45 -16.22
N GLU A 374 8.62 -2.70 -15.37
CA GLU A 374 7.24 -2.21 -15.57
C GLU A 374 7.22 -0.74 -15.98
N ASN A 375 8.38 -0.10 -16.22
CA ASN A 375 8.46 1.32 -16.55
C ASN A 375 7.88 1.59 -17.97
N PRO A 376 6.73 2.30 -18.08
CA PRO A 376 6.14 2.61 -19.38
C PRO A 376 6.94 3.67 -20.15
N VAL A 377 7.69 4.55 -19.45
CA VAL A 377 8.52 5.62 -20.03
C VAL A 377 9.52 5.06 -21.04
N VAL A 378 10.06 3.86 -20.78
CA VAL A 378 10.98 3.17 -21.69
C VAL A 378 10.40 3.02 -23.09
N TYR A 379 9.11 2.71 -23.20
CA TYR A 379 8.46 2.49 -24.48
C TYR A 379 8.00 3.79 -25.14
N VAL A 380 7.78 4.86 -24.36
CA VAL A 380 7.64 6.21 -24.91
C VAL A 380 8.97 6.69 -25.50
N ILE A 381 10.09 6.54 -24.78
CA ILE A 381 11.43 6.88 -25.32
C ILE A 381 11.70 6.16 -26.64
N LYS A 382 11.38 4.86 -26.73
CA LYS A 382 11.51 4.08 -27.97
C LYS A 382 10.59 4.59 -29.08
N THR A 383 9.33 4.89 -28.76
CA THR A 383 8.36 5.45 -29.70
C THR A 383 8.83 6.79 -30.25
N THR A 384 9.28 7.70 -29.38
CA THR A 384 9.87 8.99 -29.74
C THR A 384 11.10 8.82 -30.62
N SER A 385 11.98 7.87 -30.30
CA SER A 385 13.17 7.58 -31.12
C SER A 385 12.80 7.15 -32.55
N LEU A 386 11.82 6.25 -32.70
CA LEU A 386 11.30 5.83 -34.00
C LEU A 386 10.70 7.03 -34.76
N ARG A 387 9.91 7.87 -34.08
CA ARG A 387 9.29 9.07 -34.66
C ARG A 387 10.34 10.06 -35.18
N ILE A 388 11.37 10.38 -34.39
CA ILE A 388 12.45 11.29 -34.79
C ILE A 388 13.26 10.72 -35.97
N GLN A 389 13.41 9.40 -36.04
CA GLN A 389 14.03 8.71 -37.19
C GLN A 389 13.14 8.67 -38.44
N GLY A 390 11.93 9.24 -38.40
CA GLY A 390 10.97 9.21 -39.51
C GLY A 390 10.26 7.86 -39.69
N LYS A 391 10.42 6.92 -38.76
CA LYS A 391 9.80 5.58 -38.78
C LYS A 391 8.40 5.62 -38.16
N TYR A 392 7.52 6.43 -38.75
CA TYR A 392 6.21 6.75 -38.17
C TYR A 392 5.30 5.53 -38.00
N ASP A 393 5.27 4.61 -38.98
CA ASP A 393 4.42 3.41 -38.89
C ASP A 393 4.87 2.48 -37.77
N GLU A 394 6.19 2.29 -37.59
CA GLU A 394 6.75 1.49 -36.48
C GLU A 394 6.46 2.15 -35.12
N ALA A 395 6.55 3.48 -35.04
CA ALA A 395 6.20 4.24 -33.83
C ALA A 395 4.71 4.08 -33.48
N ILE A 396 3.82 4.19 -34.47
CA ILE A 396 2.37 4.01 -34.29
C ILE A 396 2.03 2.60 -33.83
N GLU A 397 2.64 1.57 -34.42
CA GLU A 397 2.44 0.17 -34.03
C GLU A 397 2.90 -0.08 -32.59
N LEU A 398 4.08 0.44 -32.22
CA LEU A 398 4.60 0.32 -30.87
C LEU A 398 3.68 1.02 -29.87
N ALA A 399 3.24 2.24 -30.15
CA ALA A 399 2.33 2.98 -29.29
C ALA A 399 0.98 2.26 -29.12
N GLN A 400 0.41 1.71 -30.21
CA GLN A 400 -0.88 1.01 -30.17
C GLN A 400 -0.85 -0.18 -29.20
N LYS A 401 0.26 -0.93 -29.18
CA LYS A 401 0.46 -2.07 -28.27
C LYS A 401 0.36 -1.70 -26.79
N TYR A 402 0.67 -0.45 -26.42
CA TYR A 402 0.57 0.03 -25.04
C TYR A 402 -0.77 0.69 -24.75
N ILE A 403 -1.36 1.39 -25.73
CA ILE A 403 -2.73 1.90 -25.64
C ILE A 403 -3.71 0.76 -25.36
N ASP A 404 -3.58 -0.38 -26.06
CA ASP A 404 -4.45 -1.54 -25.90
C ASP A 404 -4.37 -2.18 -24.50
N ARG A 405 -3.33 -1.89 -23.71
CA ARG A 405 -3.20 -2.35 -22.32
C ARG A 405 -4.04 -1.52 -21.35
N ASN A 406 -4.51 -0.36 -21.79
CA ASN A 406 -5.29 0.59 -21.00
C ASN A 406 -4.61 0.93 -19.66
N ASP A 407 -3.29 1.17 -19.71
CA ASP A 407 -2.53 1.65 -18.56
C ASP A 407 -2.67 3.16 -18.36
N THR A 408 -2.26 3.67 -17.20
CA THR A 408 -2.34 5.11 -16.87
C THR A 408 -1.46 5.98 -17.77
N TYR A 409 -0.59 5.39 -18.58
CA TYR A 409 0.33 6.09 -19.49
C TYR A 409 -0.16 6.08 -20.95
N ALA A 410 -1.33 5.49 -21.22
CA ALA A 410 -1.94 5.43 -22.55
C ALA A 410 -2.11 6.81 -23.20
N TYR A 411 -2.31 7.87 -22.42
CA TYR A 411 -2.41 9.25 -22.93
C TYR A 411 -1.15 9.65 -23.69
N GLU A 412 0.05 9.37 -23.17
CA GLU A 412 1.29 9.78 -23.82
C GLU A 412 1.54 8.98 -25.11
N PHE A 413 1.17 7.70 -25.14
CA PHE A 413 1.22 6.90 -26.38
C PHE A 413 0.25 7.43 -27.45
N LEU A 414 -0.97 7.86 -27.05
CA LEU A 414 -1.91 8.52 -27.96
C LEU A 414 -1.36 9.86 -28.47
N ARG A 415 -0.68 10.63 -27.62
CA ARG A 415 0.00 11.87 -28.00
C ARG A 415 1.09 11.59 -29.04
N GLN A 416 1.96 10.60 -28.81
CA GLN A 416 3.00 10.22 -29.76
C GLN A 416 2.42 9.70 -31.10
N GLN A 417 1.30 8.96 -31.08
CA GLN A 417 0.58 8.59 -32.30
C GLN A 417 0.07 9.82 -33.06
N ALA A 418 -0.52 10.79 -32.37
CA ALA A 418 -1.01 12.02 -32.98
C ALA A 418 0.10 12.77 -33.72
N LEU A 419 1.27 12.92 -33.09
CA LEU A 419 2.45 13.53 -33.71
C LEU A 419 2.94 12.76 -34.94
N CYS A 420 2.89 11.42 -34.92
CA CYS A 420 3.21 10.61 -36.10
C CYS A 420 2.19 10.83 -37.23
N TYR A 421 0.88 10.86 -36.93
CA TYR A 421 -0.16 11.12 -37.91
C TYR A 421 -0.05 12.52 -38.52
N LEU A 422 0.30 13.54 -37.73
CA LEU A 422 0.59 14.89 -38.21
C LEU A 422 1.70 14.86 -39.28
N MET A 423 2.81 14.18 -38.99
CA MET A 423 3.94 14.07 -39.93
C MET A 423 3.61 13.28 -41.20
N LYS A 424 2.63 12.36 -41.13
CA LYS A 424 2.11 11.64 -42.30
C LYS A 424 1.05 12.42 -43.09
N GLY A 425 0.61 13.58 -42.61
CA GLY A 425 -0.49 14.34 -43.21
C GLY A 425 -1.88 13.74 -42.95
N GLU A 426 -1.99 12.81 -42.00
CA GLU A 426 -3.24 12.13 -41.64
C GLU A 426 -4.00 12.93 -40.56
N TYR A 427 -4.35 14.19 -40.87
CA TYR A 427 -4.79 15.17 -39.86
C TYR A 427 -6.03 14.78 -39.06
N LYS A 428 -6.96 14.02 -39.66
CA LYS A 428 -8.12 13.51 -38.92
C LYS A 428 -7.71 12.49 -37.84
N ASN A 429 -6.86 11.53 -38.21
CA ASN A 429 -6.35 10.53 -37.26
C ASN A 429 -5.51 11.20 -36.16
N ALA A 430 -4.73 12.23 -36.53
CA ALA A 430 -3.97 13.03 -35.59
C ALA A 430 -4.86 13.73 -34.55
N TYR A 431 -5.94 14.37 -35.01
CA TYR A 431 -6.93 14.99 -34.14
C TYR A 431 -7.61 13.96 -33.23
N ASP A 432 -8.11 12.85 -33.79
CA ASP A 432 -8.82 11.83 -33.00
C ASP A 432 -7.91 11.25 -31.90
N ALA A 433 -6.64 11.00 -32.20
CA ALA A 433 -5.65 10.52 -31.23
C ALA A 433 -5.31 11.58 -30.17
N ALA A 434 -5.04 12.83 -30.56
CA ALA A 434 -4.74 13.92 -29.64
C ALA A 434 -5.92 14.24 -28.71
N ASN A 435 -7.14 14.24 -29.25
CA ASN A 435 -8.36 14.47 -28.46
C ASN A 435 -8.61 13.33 -27.47
N SER A 436 -8.30 12.09 -27.85
CA SER A 436 -8.36 10.94 -26.94
C SER A 436 -7.31 11.04 -25.83
N SER A 437 -6.07 11.47 -26.16
CA SER A 437 -5.03 11.75 -25.17
C SER A 437 -5.49 12.81 -24.18
N TYR A 438 -6.01 13.94 -24.69
CA TYR A 438 -6.56 15.03 -23.89
C TYR A 438 -7.65 14.55 -22.92
N GLY A 439 -8.59 13.73 -23.40
CA GLY A 439 -9.70 13.22 -22.60
C GLY A 439 -9.32 12.21 -21.50
N LEU A 440 -8.18 11.52 -21.59
CA LEU A 440 -7.75 10.57 -20.57
C LEU A 440 -7.12 11.25 -19.36
N TYR A 441 -6.14 12.13 -19.60
CA TYR A 441 -5.33 12.76 -18.54
C TYR A 441 -4.71 14.09 -18.98
N GLY A 442 -5.14 14.65 -20.12
CA GLY A 442 -4.33 15.60 -20.90
C GLY A 442 -4.62 17.08 -20.67
N ASN A 443 -4.77 17.51 -19.42
CA ASN A 443 -4.73 18.95 -19.12
C ASN A 443 -3.29 19.49 -19.02
N THR A 444 -2.26 18.69 -19.37
CA THR A 444 -0.88 19.19 -19.45
C THR A 444 -0.75 20.13 -20.64
N LEU A 445 0.10 21.15 -20.52
CA LEU A 445 0.34 22.11 -21.61
C LEU A 445 0.75 21.40 -22.92
N GLN A 446 1.63 20.41 -22.84
CA GLN A 446 2.00 19.55 -23.97
C GLN A 446 0.80 18.87 -24.66
N SER A 447 -0.17 18.36 -23.89
CA SER A 447 -1.37 17.73 -24.44
C SER A 447 -2.30 18.75 -25.09
N VAL A 448 -2.46 19.91 -24.45
CA VAL A 448 -3.22 21.06 -24.97
C VAL A 448 -2.62 21.55 -26.28
N ASP A 449 -1.31 21.75 -26.33
CA ASP A 449 -0.58 22.23 -27.50
C ASP A 449 -0.59 21.22 -28.64
N THR A 450 -0.42 19.93 -28.33
CA THR A 450 -0.54 18.87 -29.33
C THR A 450 -1.94 18.84 -29.94
N LEU A 451 -2.99 18.95 -29.11
CA LEU A 451 -4.37 18.99 -29.61
C LEU A 451 -4.65 20.28 -30.40
N ALA A 452 -4.13 21.42 -29.97
CA ALA A 452 -4.24 22.69 -30.69
C ALA A 452 -3.58 22.61 -32.08
N LEU A 453 -2.37 22.04 -32.16
CA LEU A 453 -1.67 21.83 -33.41
C LEU A 453 -2.45 20.89 -34.35
N CYS A 454 -2.97 19.78 -33.83
CA CYS A 454 -3.85 18.86 -34.57
C CYS A 454 -5.16 19.51 -35.02
N SER A 455 -5.76 20.36 -34.20
CA SER A 455 -6.98 21.11 -34.50
C SER A 455 -6.76 22.10 -35.65
N ILE A 456 -5.64 22.85 -35.64
CA ILE A 456 -5.29 23.74 -36.74
C ILE A 456 -5.06 22.94 -38.02
N ALA A 457 -4.26 21.86 -37.95
CA ALA A 457 -3.92 21.04 -39.12
C ALA A 457 -5.15 20.33 -39.74
N SER A 458 -6.12 19.95 -38.91
CA SER A 458 -7.38 19.32 -39.34
C SER A 458 -8.49 20.32 -39.67
N ASN A 459 -8.24 21.63 -39.58
CA ASN A 459 -9.21 22.71 -39.76
C ASN A 459 -10.41 22.63 -38.80
N ASN A 460 -10.20 22.11 -37.59
CA ASN A 460 -11.18 22.08 -36.50
C ASN A 460 -10.96 23.27 -35.54
N MET A 461 -11.31 24.47 -35.99
CA MET A 461 -11.08 25.70 -35.22
C MET A 461 -11.93 25.82 -33.96
N SER A 462 -13.08 25.12 -33.88
CA SER A 462 -13.92 25.12 -32.68
C SER A 462 -13.16 24.60 -31.47
N THR A 463 -12.47 23.46 -31.61
CA THR A 463 -11.67 22.88 -30.54
C THR A 463 -10.48 23.77 -30.19
N TYR A 464 -9.82 24.38 -31.19
CA TYR A 464 -8.74 25.32 -30.93
C TYR A 464 -9.22 26.53 -30.11
N ASP A 465 -10.35 27.14 -30.48
CA ASP A 465 -10.89 28.31 -29.79
C ASP A 465 -11.33 27.98 -28.35
N GLU A 466 -11.86 26.78 -28.12
CA GLU A 466 -12.16 26.26 -26.77
C GLU A 466 -10.90 26.14 -25.91
N LEU A 467 -9.82 25.56 -26.46
CA LEU A 467 -8.54 25.46 -25.75
C LEU A 467 -7.93 26.85 -25.48
N ALA A 468 -8.03 27.77 -26.43
CA ALA A 468 -7.55 29.14 -26.26
C ALA A 468 -8.24 29.85 -25.09
N LYS A 469 -9.57 29.69 -25.01
CA LYS A 469 -10.38 30.24 -23.92
C LYS A 469 -10.03 29.62 -22.57
N LEU A 470 -9.77 28.30 -22.54
CA LEU A 470 -9.31 27.62 -21.33
C LEU A 470 -7.96 28.17 -20.86
N LEU A 471 -6.99 28.36 -21.76
CA LEU A 471 -5.69 28.91 -21.40
C LEU A 471 -5.80 30.37 -20.93
N GLU A 472 -6.61 31.20 -21.61
CA GLU A 472 -6.88 32.59 -21.21
C GLU A 472 -7.50 32.67 -19.80
N GLU A 473 -8.47 31.80 -19.48
CA GLU A 473 -9.08 31.71 -18.15
C GLU A 473 -8.09 31.32 -17.04
N ASN A 474 -6.98 30.67 -17.40
CA ASN A 474 -5.92 30.28 -16.46
C ASN A 474 -4.67 31.19 -16.54
N GLU A 475 -4.74 32.30 -17.27
CA GLU A 475 -3.61 33.23 -17.50
C GLU A 475 -2.38 32.55 -18.16
N VAL A 476 -2.60 31.49 -18.92
CA VAL A 476 -1.57 30.75 -19.69
C VAL A 476 -1.75 31.05 -21.19
N GLN A 477 -0.68 30.92 -21.97
CA GLN A 477 -0.71 31.04 -23.42
C GLN A 477 -0.27 29.72 -24.07
N PHE A 478 -0.66 29.51 -25.32
CA PHE A 478 -0.07 28.44 -26.13
C PHE A 478 1.44 28.67 -26.29
N SER A 479 2.19 27.60 -26.53
CA SER A 479 3.58 27.71 -26.96
C SER A 479 3.76 28.54 -28.22
N ASP A 480 5.00 29.03 -28.38
CA ASP A 480 5.41 29.81 -29.55
C ASP A 480 5.29 28.96 -30.83
N GLU A 481 5.52 27.66 -30.77
CA GLU A 481 5.37 26.69 -31.86
C GLU A 481 3.94 26.65 -32.40
N VAL A 482 2.95 26.51 -31.52
CA VAL A 482 1.52 26.46 -31.90
C VAL A 482 1.10 27.79 -32.51
N THR A 483 1.51 28.90 -31.90
CA THR A 483 1.19 30.25 -32.36
C THR A 483 1.84 30.54 -33.72
N ALA A 484 3.09 30.16 -33.90
CA ALA A 484 3.84 30.30 -35.14
C ALA A 484 3.27 29.42 -36.27
N TYR A 485 2.85 28.19 -35.97
CA TYR A 485 2.19 27.33 -36.93
C TYR A 485 0.86 27.91 -37.40
N LYS A 486 0.02 28.38 -36.47
CA LYS A 486 -1.26 29.03 -36.79
C LYS A 486 -1.09 30.25 -37.70
N ASN A 487 -0.05 31.04 -37.45
CA ASN A 487 0.26 32.23 -38.23
C ASN A 487 0.98 31.91 -39.56
N GLY A 488 1.34 30.65 -39.80
CA GLY A 488 2.02 30.20 -41.01
C GLY A 488 3.51 30.58 -41.07
N THR A 489 4.13 30.95 -39.94
CA THR A 489 5.55 31.30 -39.86
C THR A 489 6.45 30.07 -39.65
N LEU A 490 5.92 29.00 -39.07
CA LEU A 490 6.57 27.69 -38.98
C LEU A 490 5.73 26.61 -39.66
N THR A 491 6.39 25.58 -40.21
CA THR A 491 5.74 24.37 -40.70
C THR A 491 5.78 23.25 -39.65
N LEU A 492 4.96 22.21 -39.83
CA LEU A 492 5.05 21.00 -38.99
C LEU A 492 6.44 20.34 -39.05
N GLU A 493 7.11 20.41 -40.20
CA GLU A 493 8.47 19.89 -40.34
C GLU A 493 9.46 20.70 -39.51
N ASP A 494 9.33 22.03 -39.48
CA ASP A 494 10.20 22.88 -38.66
C ASP A 494 10.04 22.58 -37.17
N ILE A 495 8.81 22.35 -36.70
CA ILE A 495 8.52 22.04 -35.30
C ILE A 495 8.97 20.61 -34.94
N LEU A 496 8.51 19.61 -35.69
CA LEU A 496 8.59 18.20 -35.28
C LEU A 496 9.85 17.49 -35.79
N THR A 497 10.69 18.12 -36.60
CA THR A 497 11.94 17.51 -37.11
C THR A 497 13.20 18.39 -37.03
N LYS A 498 13.07 19.71 -36.80
CA LYS A 498 14.23 20.63 -36.75
C LYS A 498 14.31 21.44 -35.45
N GLY A 499 13.17 21.75 -34.84
CA GLY A 499 13.05 22.40 -33.54
C GLY A 499 13.15 21.39 -32.39
N ASP A 500 12.33 21.54 -31.36
CA ASP A 500 12.33 20.69 -30.17
C ASP A 500 11.82 19.25 -30.40
N PHE A 501 11.47 18.90 -31.64
CA PHE A 501 10.92 17.60 -32.04
C PHE A 501 9.59 17.26 -31.35
N ASP A 502 9.04 18.18 -30.56
CA ASP A 502 7.81 18.06 -29.80
C ASP A 502 7.18 19.46 -29.68
N VAL A 503 6.02 19.54 -29.03
CA VAL A 503 5.31 20.79 -28.73
C VAL A 503 5.17 20.87 -27.21
N GLN A 504 5.73 21.89 -26.57
CA GLN A 504 5.88 21.95 -25.12
C GLN A 504 5.34 23.22 -24.48
#